data_AF-A0AA40CV32-F1
#
_entry.id   AF-A0AA40CV32-F1
#
_cell.length_a   1.000
_cell.length_b   1.000
_cell.length_c   1.000
_cell.angle_alpha   90.00
_cell.angle_beta   90.00
_cell.angle_gamma   90.00
#
_symmetry.space_group_name_H-M   'P 1'
#
loop_
_entity.id
_entity.type
_entity.pdbx_description
1 polymer ?
#
loop_
_entity_poly.entity_id
_entity_poly.type
_entity_poly.pdbx_seq_one_letter_code
_entity_poly.pdbx_strand_id
1 'polypeptide(L)'
;MKLNLPTTLAACAALLPGASATIFYAGVAESSGEFGAWSPTAQVGTGLPGRFGVDYAFISNSGVDIMADKHKVNLFRVAFLLERMCPLSYGLGAKFNETHFDHFKESIDYITKKKGAYAILDPHNYMRYNNPSSQPFSGSVIGNSSDPTAATTAQFGAFWGELAKRFADNEKVIFGLMNEPHDMPSSLNLANLQAAIDGIRKTGAKNLIITPGNSWSGGHYWTKGGAEANSNWIQKLVDPLKNLAVDIHEYLDEDFSGGHLACTQEPAKNLAGVTAWLKENKLKAFITEFGGSNTTACVTMLNDMLDYMSNNEEYIGWTAWAAGPFWGPNSPCCTDQKQYGSLEPGSKAADGGPSLYDTIWLPVISKKVPAKLQWSGPASVNGGELTSR
;
A
#
# COMPACT_ATOMS: atom_id res chain seq x y z
N MET A 1 73.55 -15.59 21.85
CA MET A 1 72.85 -15.63 20.55
C MET A 1 71.49 -16.28 20.79
N LYS A 2 70.46 -15.50 21.10
CA LYS A 2 69.08 -15.95 21.30
C LYS A 2 68.24 -15.24 20.25
N LEU A 3 67.69 -15.98 19.29
CA LEU A 3 66.62 -15.51 18.41
C LEU A 3 65.38 -16.31 18.77
N ASN A 4 64.35 -15.64 19.27
CA ASN A 4 62.97 -16.12 19.21
C ASN A 4 62.12 -14.92 18.79
N LEU A 5 61.51 -15.06 17.60
CA LEU A 5 60.64 -14.06 16.97
C LEU A 5 59.38 -13.81 17.80
N PRO A 6 58.81 -12.59 17.77
CA PRO A 6 57.49 -12.34 18.32
C PRO A 6 56.40 -12.75 17.32
N THR A 7 55.51 -13.62 17.75
CA THR A 7 54.26 -13.95 17.05
C THR A 7 53.30 -12.76 17.17
N THR A 8 53.15 -12.00 16.08
CA THR A 8 52.13 -10.95 15.99
C THR A 8 50.81 -11.59 15.55
N LEU A 9 49.84 -11.68 16.47
CA LEU A 9 48.45 -11.95 16.10
C LEU A 9 47.90 -10.70 15.40
N ALA A 10 47.76 -10.76 14.09
CA ALA A 10 46.95 -9.80 13.35
C ALA A 10 45.47 -10.15 13.58
N ALA A 11 44.80 -9.37 14.43
CA ALA A 11 43.35 -9.39 14.54
C ALA A 11 42.77 -8.72 13.29
N CYS A 12 42.34 -9.50 12.30
CA CYS A 12 41.46 -9.03 11.25
C CYS A 12 40.08 -8.75 11.86
N ALA A 13 39.83 -7.51 12.25
CA ALA A 13 38.48 -7.02 12.47
C ALA A 13 37.76 -7.04 11.11
N ALA A 14 36.96 -8.07 10.86
CA ALA A 14 35.99 -8.05 9.78
C ALA A 14 34.94 -6.99 10.13
N LEU A 15 35.10 -5.78 9.58
CA LEU A 15 34.00 -4.85 9.41
C LEU A 15 33.04 -5.52 8.44
N LEU A 16 32.04 -6.24 8.98
CA LEU A 16 30.84 -6.55 8.22
C LEU A 16 30.32 -5.20 7.72
N PRO A 17 30.16 -4.96 6.41
CA PRO A 17 29.38 -3.83 5.97
C PRO A 17 28.01 -4.01 6.60
N GLY A 18 27.65 -3.11 7.52
CA GLY A 18 26.27 -3.02 7.97
C GLY A 18 25.46 -2.85 6.70
N ALA A 19 24.65 -3.85 6.35
CA ALA A 19 23.71 -3.72 5.25
C ALA A 19 22.78 -2.58 5.65
N SER A 20 23.03 -1.38 5.12
CA SER A 20 22.05 -0.30 5.17
C SER A 20 20.79 -0.88 4.54
N ALA A 21 19.70 -0.96 5.31
CA ALA A 21 18.46 -1.50 4.78
C ALA A 21 18.10 -0.72 3.51
N THR A 22 17.67 -1.45 2.49
CA THR A 22 17.48 -0.88 1.16
C THR A 22 16.00 -0.73 0.88
N ILE A 23 15.48 0.47 1.17
CA ILE A 23 14.19 0.90 0.63
C ILE A 23 14.39 1.07 -0.89
N PHE A 24 13.76 0.19 -1.68
CA PHE A 24 13.77 0.28 -3.14
C PHE A 24 12.69 1.21 -3.66
N TYR A 25 11.56 1.29 -2.94
CA TYR A 25 10.35 1.98 -3.37
C TYR A 25 9.81 2.88 -2.26
N ALA A 26 9.75 4.19 -2.50
CA ALA A 26 9.26 5.16 -1.54
C ALA A 26 8.32 6.14 -2.23
N GLY A 27 7.18 6.43 -1.61
CA GLY A 27 6.32 7.50 -2.10
C GLY A 27 5.00 7.67 -1.39
N VAL A 28 3.91 7.82 -2.14
CA VAL A 28 2.64 8.34 -1.64
C VAL A 28 1.45 7.59 -2.25
N ALA A 29 0.39 7.41 -1.47
CA ALA A 29 -0.87 6.92 -1.99
C ALA A 29 -1.60 8.03 -2.76
N GLU A 30 -2.13 7.69 -3.93
CA GLU A 30 -2.99 8.51 -4.76
C GLU A 30 -4.43 8.00 -4.55
N SER A 31 -5.12 8.67 -3.63
CA SER A 31 -6.52 8.40 -3.31
C SER A 31 -7.44 9.22 -4.22
N SER A 32 -8.72 8.90 -4.14
CA SER A 32 -9.89 9.44 -4.81
C SER A 32 -10.46 8.60 -5.93
N GLY A 33 -9.76 7.61 -6.47
CA GLY A 33 -10.33 6.65 -7.43
C GLY A 33 -11.46 5.79 -6.82
N GLU A 34 -11.50 5.74 -5.49
CA GLU A 34 -12.47 5.09 -4.63
C GLU A 34 -13.57 6.01 -4.07
N PHE A 35 -13.44 7.33 -4.27
CA PHE A 35 -14.35 8.31 -3.68
C PHE A 35 -15.74 8.33 -4.29
N GLY A 36 -16.66 9.02 -3.62
CA GLY A 36 -17.97 9.38 -4.17
C GLY A 36 -19.01 8.27 -4.10
N ALA A 37 -18.71 7.14 -3.44
CA ALA A 37 -19.63 6.02 -3.25
C ALA A 37 -20.46 6.11 -1.95
N TRP A 38 -20.04 6.92 -0.97
CA TRP A 38 -20.66 6.95 0.36
C TRP A 38 -22.11 7.43 0.34
N SER A 39 -22.93 6.82 1.21
CA SER A 39 -24.34 7.13 1.40
C SER A 39 -24.67 7.32 2.89
N PRO A 40 -25.31 8.44 3.29
CA PRO A 40 -25.74 8.66 4.67
C PRO A 40 -26.83 7.68 5.12
N THR A 41 -27.55 7.08 4.18
CA THR A 41 -28.67 6.17 4.44
C THR A 41 -28.37 4.73 4.03
N ALA A 42 -27.10 4.41 3.75
CA ALA A 42 -26.67 3.11 3.23
C ALA A 42 -27.44 2.64 1.98
N GLN A 43 -27.86 3.59 1.13
CA GLN A 43 -28.53 3.26 -0.12
C GLN A 43 -27.56 2.53 -1.05
N VAL A 44 -27.85 1.26 -1.33
CA VAL A 44 -27.04 0.39 -2.19
C VAL A 44 -26.84 1.03 -3.56
N GLY A 45 -25.59 1.03 -4.04
CA GLY A 45 -25.23 1.56 -5.35
C GLY A 45 -25.14 3.09 -5.43
N THR A 46 -25.25 3.80 -4.29
CA THR A 46 -24.98 5.24 -4.24
C THR A 46 -23.61 5.54 -4.87
N GLY A 47 -23.57 6.54 -5.75
CA GLY A 47 -22.32 7.00 -6.35
C GLY A 47 -21.69 6.08 -7.39
N LEU A 48 -22.33 4.95 -7.74
CA LEU A 48 -21.86 4.05 -8.79
C LEU A 48 -22.55 4.31 -10.13
N PRO A 49 -21.82 4.31 -11.27
CA PRO A 49 -20.35 4.24 -11.34
C PRO A 49 -19.67 5.57 -10.96
N GLY A 50 -20.43 6.66 -10.83
CA GLY A 50 -19.90 8.02 -10.69
C GLY A 50 -19.33 8.56 -12.02
N ARG A 51 -19.00 9.85 -12.05
CA ARG A 51 -18.43 10.53 -13.21
C ARG A 51 -16.94 10.75 -13.01
N PHE A 52 -16.12 10.14 -13.88
CA PHE A 52 -14.68 10.38 -13.89
C PHE A 52 -14.38 11.86 -14.15
N GLY A 53 -13.44 12.43 -13.40
CA GLY A 53 -13.08 13.85 -13.45
C GLY A 53 -14.07 14.79 -12.74
N VAL A 54 -15.12 14.27 -12.12
CA VAL A 54 -16.08 15.08 -11.33
C VAL A 54 -16.35 14.50 -9.95
N ASP A 55 -16.71 13.22 -9.87
CA ASP A 55 -16.99 12.54 -8.59
C ASP A 55 -15.75 11.79 -8.06
N TYR A 56 -14.85 11.37 -8.97
CA TYR A 56 -13.58 10.75 -8.67
C TYR A 56 -12.55 10.98 -9.79
N ALA A 57 -11.27 10.84 -9.47
CA ALA A 57 -10.16 10.70 -10.41
C ALA A 57 -9.07 9.82 -9.77
N PHE A 58 -8.12 9.28 -10.53
CA PHE A 58 -7.09 8.42 -9.94
C PHE A 58 -5.86 9.19 -9.45
N ILE A 59 -5.42 10.20 -10.21
CA ILE A 59 -4.22 10.97 -9.91
C ILE A 59 -4.39 12.43 -10.33
N SER A 60 -3.57 13.29 -9.74
CA SER A 60 -3.25 14.61 -10.26
C SER A 60 -1.94 14.53 -11.06
N ASN A 61 -1.96 14.73 -12.38
CA ASN A 61 -0.72 14.69 -13.17
C ASN A 61 0.32 15.68 -12.63
N SER A 62 -0.09 16.90 -12.28
CA SER A 62 0.82 17.89 -11.66
C SER A 62 1.29 17.49 -10.25
N GLY A 63 0.44 16.81 -9.48
CA GLY A 63 0.80 16.27 -8.16
C GLY A 63 1.88 15.21 -8.30
N VAL A 64 1.66 14.23 -9.19
CA VAL A 64 2.62 13.19 -9.55
C VAL A 64 3.92 13.81 -10.08
N ASP A 65 3.87 14.85 -10.92
CA ASP A 65 5.05 15.58 -11.39
C ASP A 65 5.87 16.15 -10.22
N ILE A 66 5.22 16.84 -9.29
CA ILE A 66 5.91 17.43 -8.14
C ILE A 66 6.49 16.33 -7.25
N MET A 67 5.71 15.31 -6.93
CA MET A 67 6.15 14.18 -6.10
C MET A 67 7.35 13.49 -6.73
N ALA A 68 7.23 13.07 -7.99
CA ALA A 68 8.28 12.33 -8.65
C ALA A 68 9.50 13.23 -8.93
N ASP A 69 9.32 14.40 -9.53
CA ASP A 69 10.43 15.17 -10.10
C ASP A 69 11.09 16.09 -9.08
N LYS A 70 10.34 16.62 -8.09
CA LYS A 70 10.90 17.45 -7.01
C LYS A 70 11.25 16.64 -5.76
N HIS A 71 10.34 15.79 -5.28
CA HIS A 71 10.55 15.01 -4.06
C HIS A 71 11.24 13.68 -4.29
N LYS A 72 11.48 13.30 -5.56
CA LYS A 72 12.25 12.12 -5.96
C LYS A 72 11.65 10.81 -5.43
N VAL A 73 10.34 10.77 -5.20
CA VAL A 73 9.64 9.52 -4.90
C VAL A 73 9.45 8.70 -6.17
N ASN A 74 9.56 7.39 -6.06
CA ASN A 74 9.44 6.47 -7.19
C ASN A 74 8.24 5.52 -7.07
N LEU A 75 7.36 5.68 -6.08
CA LEU A 75 6.22 4.79 -5.87
C LEU A 75 4.93 5.56 -5.65
N PHE A 76 3.87 5.14 -6.34
CA PHE A 76 2.51 5.66 -6.19
C PHE A 76 1.54 4.50 -5.98
N ARG A 77 0.71 4.55 -4.93
CA ARG A 77 -0.34 3.54 -4.68
C ARG A 77 -1.69 4.08 -5.10
N VAL A 78 -2.27 3.54 -6.16
CA VAL A 78 -3.46 4.11 -6.80
C VAL A 78 -4.70 3.32 -6.42
N ALA A 79 -5.54 3.93 -5.58
CA ALA A 79 -6.78 3.32 -5.09
C ALA A 79 -7.88 3.35 -6.17
N PHE A 80 -8.66 2.27 -6.28
CA PHE A 80 -9.83 2.19 -7.16
C PHE A 80 -10.89 1.23 -6.61
N LEU A 81 -12.15 1.40 -7.03
CA LEU A 81 -13.24 0.47 -6.67
C LEU A 81 -13.39 -0.67 -7.69
N LEU A 82 -13.48 -1.89 -7.19
CA LEU A 82 -13.84 -3.07 -7.96
C LEU A 82 -15.17 -2.88 -8.70
N GLU A 83 -16.17 -2.22 -8.11
CA GLU A 83 -17.49 -1.99 -8.70
C GLU A 83 -17.47 -1.07 -9.93
N ARG A 84 -16.46 -0.19 -10.04
CA ARG A 84 -16.29 0.65 -11.22
C ARG A 84 -15.57 -0.11 -12.34
N MET A 85 -14.60 -0.95 -11.98
CA MET A 85 -13.91 -1.83 -12.92
C MET A 85 -14.82 -2.95 -13.43
N CYS A 86 -15.55 -3.60 -12.53
CA CYS A 86 -16.55 -4.64 -12.79
C CYS A 86 -17.92 -4.14 -12.29
N PRO A 87 -18.73 -3.50 -13.16
CA PRO A 87 -20.09 -3.09 -12.81
C PRO A 87 -20.94 -4.24 -12.24
N LEU A 88 -21.88 -3.90 -11.34
CA LEU A 88 -22.77 -4.87 -10.70
C LEU A 88 -23.56 -5.74 -11.69
N SER A 89 -23.89 -5.19 -12.86
CA SER A 89 -24.57 -5.91 -13.95
C SER A 89 -23.71 -6.97 -14.63
N TYR A 90 -22.39 -6.93 -14.45
CA TYR A 90 -21.45 -7.96 -14.93
C TYR A 90 -21.11 -8.95 -13.81
N GLY A 91 -21.05 -8.45 -12.57
CA GLY A 91 -20.44 -9.13 -11.44
C GLY A 91 -18.91 -9.09 -11.51
N LEU A 92 -18.27 -9.39 -10.38
CA LEU A 92 -16.81 -9.52 -10.32
C LEU A 92 -16.33 -10.65 -11.24
N GLY A 93 -15.26 -10.41 -12.00
CA GLY A 93 -14.69 -11.40 -12.89
C GLY A 93 -13.85 -10.77 -14.00
N ALA A 94 -13.73 -11.45 -15.13
CA ALA A 94 -12.85 -11.06 -16.24
C ALA A 94 -13.48 -10.08 -17.26
N LYS A 95 -14.67 -9.53 -16.98
CA LYS A 95 -15.33 -8.56 -17.86
C LYS A 95 -15.29 -7.19 -17.22
N PHE A 96 -14.56 -6.25 -17.81
CA PHE A 96 -14.42 -4.90 -17.30
C PHE A 96 -15.32 -3.90 -18.01
N ASN A 97 -15.58 -2.78 -17.34
CA ASN A 97 -16.00 -1.56 -17.99
C ASN A 97 -14.79 -0.96 -18.71
N GLU A 98 -14.74 -1.10 -20.03
CA GLU A 98 -13.57 -0.69 -20.83
C GLU A 98 -13.28 0.82 -20.73
N THR A 99 -14.29 1.68 -20.67
CA THR A 99 -14.07 3.12 -20.49
C THR A 99 -13.42 3.44 -19.14
N HIS A 100 -13.89 2.80 -18.06
CA HIS A 100 -13.27 2.99 -16.75
C HIS A 100 -11.85 2.41 -16.70
N PHE A 101 -11.64 1.23 -17.30
CA PHE A 101 -10.32 0.63 -17.42
C PHE A 101 -9.34 1.54 -18.19
N ASP A 102 -9.77 2.16 -19.28
CA ASP A 102 -8.93 3.07 -20.07
C ASP A 102 -8.49 4.29 -19.25
N HIS A 103 -9.40 4.89 -18.46
CA HIS A 103 -9.05 5.96 -17.54
C HIS A 103 -8.04 5.52 -16.48
N PHE A 104 -8.24 4.34 -15.89
CA PHE A 104 -7.31 3.79 -14.90
C PHE A 104 -5.94 3.54 -15.52
N LYS A 105 -5.92 2.88 -16.69
CA LYS A 105 -4.70 2.58 -17.43
C LYS A 105 -3.95 3.84 -17.84
N GLU A 106 -4.62 4.91 -18.24
CA GLU A 106 -4.00 6.19 -18.54
C GLU A 106 -3.22 6.74 -17.34
N SER A 107 -3.81 6.71 -16.15
CA SER A 107 -3.14 7.14 -14.91
C SER A 107 -1.95 6.26 -14.55
N ILE A 108 -2.09 4.93 -14.66
CA ILE A 108 -0.99 3.99 -14.41
C ILE A 108 0.14 4.19 -15.43
N ASP A 109 -0.16 4.38 -16.70
CA ASP A 109 0.83 4.64 -17.76
C ASP A 109 1.50 6.01 -17.57
N TYR A 110 0.80 7.01 -17.03
CA TYR A 110 1.43 8.29 -16.67
C TYR A 110 2.52 8.08 -15.61
N ILE A 111 2.22 7.38 -14.52
CA ILE A 111 3.21 7.07 -13.47
C ILE A 111 4.37 6.23 -14.05
N THR A 112 4.03 5.14 -14.73
CA THR A 112 5.02 4.10 -15.07
C THR A 112 5.82 4.39 -16.34
N LYS A 113 5.19 4.96 -17.37
CA LYS A 113 5.84 5.21 -18.67
C LYS A 113 6.28 6.65 -18.81
N LYS A 114 5.47 7.63 -18.37
CA LYS A 114 5.82 9.05 -18.48
C LYS A 114 6.81 9.48 -17.40
N LYS A 115 6.60 9.06 -16.15
CA LYS A 115 7.51 9.39 -15.03
C LYS A 115 8.55 8.33 -14.74
N GLY A 116 8.34 7.10 -15.19
CA GLY A 116 9.26 6.00 -14.88
C GLY A 116 9.24 5.61 -13.40
N ALA A 117 8.19 5.95 -12.67
CA ALA A 117 7.96 5.50 -11.30
C ALA A 117 7.19 4.16 -11.30
N TYR A 118 6.99 3.58 -10.14
CA TYR A 118 6.22 2.36 -9.91
C TYR A 118 4.82 2.71 -9.46
N ALA A 119 3.86 1.87 -9.86
CA ALA A 119 2.46 2.02 -9.47
C ALA A 119 1.95 0.73 -8.81
N ILE A 120 1.45 0.84 -7.58
CA ILE A 120 0.64 -0.21 -6.95
C ILE A 120 -0.80 -0.04 -7.42
N LEU A 121 -1.38 -1.10 -7.98
CA LEU A 121 -2.81 -1.15 -8.26
C LEU A 121 -3.52 -1.63 -6.99
N ASP A 122 -4.35 -0.78 -6.39
CA ASP A 122 -5.02 -1.06 -5.12
C ASP A 122 -6.55 -1.11 -5.30
N PRO A 123 -7.16 -2.31 -5.41
CA PRO A 123 -8.61 -2.43 -5.26
C PRO A 123 -8.99 -2.14 -3.80
N HIS A 124 -9.53 -0.95 -3.58
CA HIS A 124 -9.76 -0.36 -2.27
C HIS A 124 -11.10 -0.82 -1.67
N ASN A 125 -11.20 -2.13 -1.42
CA ASN A 125 -12.49 -2.82 -1.31
C ASN A 125 -12.68 -3.68 -0.05
N TYR A 126 -11.71 -3.78 0.86
CA TYR A 126 -11.89 -4.45 2.16
C TYR A 126 -12.28 -5.94 2.06
N MET A 127 -11.84 -6.60 0.98
CA MET A 127 -12.26 -7.95 0.56
C MET A 127 -13.80 -8.09 0.41
N ARG A 128 -14.48 -6.98 0.08
CA ARG A 128 -15.90 -6.88 -0.16
C ARG A 128 -16.19 -6.34 -1.55
N TYR A 129 -17.29 -6.78 -2.12
CA TYR A 129 -17.79 -6.31 -3.42
C TYR A 129 -19.31 -6.18 -3.33
N ASN A 130 -19.90 -5.47 -4.29
CA ASN A 130 -21.33 -5.30 -4.60
C ASN A 130 -22.01 -4.08 -3.98
N ASN A 131 -21.47 -3.54 -2.88
CA ASN A 131 -22.03 -2.38 -2.22
C ASN A 131 -20.96 -1.56 -1.47
N PRO A 132 -20.43 -0.49 -2.09
CA PRO A 132 -19.48 0.41 -1.44
C PRO A 132 -20.15 1.54 -0.63
N SER A 133 -21.48 1.57 -0.49
CA SER A 133 -22.20 2.74 0.01
C SER A 133 -21.91 3.12 1.47
N SER A 134 -21.38 2.19 2.26
CA SER A 134 -21.03 2.40 3.66
C SER A 134 -19.78 1.60 4.02
N GLN A 135 -18.80 1.59 3.10
CA GLN A 135 -17.48 1.03 3.37
C GLN A 135 -16.84 1.70 4.59
N PRO A 136 -16.01 0.97 5.35
CA PRO A 136 -15.52 -0.38 5.05
C PRO A 136 -16.49 -1.53 5.42
N PHE A 137 -17.62 -1.25 6.08
CA PHE A 137 -18.50 -2.28 6.64
C PHE A 137 -19.66 -2.73 5.73
N SER A 138 -19.76 -2.20 4.51
CA SER A 138 -20.78 -2.60 3.53
C SER A 138 -20.22 -3.47 2.42
N GLY A 139 -21.12 -4.18 1.74
CA GLY A 139 -20.78 -5.12 0.69
C GLY A 139 -20.57 -6.52 1.23
N SER A 140 -20.64 -7.48 0.33
CA SER A 140 -20.51 -8.89 0.66
C SER A 140 -19.07 -9.31 0.64
N VAL A 141 -18.63 -10.01 1.71
CA VAL A 141 -17.30 -10.62 1.78
C VAL A 141 -17.14 -11.60 0.63
N ILE A 142 -16.11 -11.38 -0.20
CA ILE A 142 -15.81 -12.22 -1.35
C ILE A 142 -15.56 -13.66 -0.87
N GLY A 143 -16.19 -14.63 -1.53
CA GLY A 143 -16.10 -16.05 -1.24
C GLY A 143 -17.00 -16.53 -0.09
N ASN A 144 -17.75 -15.65 0.58
CA ASN A 144 -18.70 -16.05 1.61
C ASN A 144 -19.92 -16.75 0.98
N SER A 145 -19.89 -18.09 0.92
CA SER A 145 -20.96 -18.88 0.31
C SER A 145 -22.30 -18.83 1.05
N SER A 146 -22.34 -18.32 2.29
CA SER A 146 -23.58 -18.15 3.04
C SER A 146 -24.35 -16.88 2.64
N ASP A 147 -23.69 -15.95 1.97
CA ASP A 147 -24.31 -14.76 1.40
C ASP A 147 -24.55 -14.97 -0.11
N PRO A 148 -25.81 -15.10 -0.56
CA PRO A 148 -26.11 -15.35 -1.97
C PRO A 148 -25.76 -14.18 -2.90
N THR A 149 -25.43 -13.00 -2.34
CA THR A 149 -25.03 -11.81 -3.10
C THR A 149 -23.50 -11.66 -3.21
N ALA A 150 -22.73 -12.49 -2.51
CA ALA A 150 -21.28 -12.46 -2.54
C ALA A 150 -20.72 -12.92 -3.89
N ALA A 151 -19.72 -12.19 -4.38
CA ALA A 151 -18.85 -12.72 -5.42
C ALA A 151 -18.04 -13.90 -4.88
N THR A 152 -17.69 -14.85 -5.73
CA THR A 152 -16.94 -16.05 -5.35
C THR A 152 -15.43 -15.82 -5.36
N THR A 153 -14.68 -16.65 -4.63
CA THR A 153 -13.21 -16.72 -4.70
C THR A 153 -12.70 -16.92 -6.13
N ALA A 154 -13.39 -17.74 -6.93
CA ALA A 154 -13.03 -17.97 -8.34
C ALA A 154 -13.21 -16.71 -9.20
N GLN A 155 -14.25 -15.92 -8.95
CA GLN A 155 -14.46 -14.63 -9.63
C GLN A 155 -13.37 -13.61 -9.28
N PHE A 156 -12.91 -13.59 -8.03
CA PHE A 156 -11.79 -12.73 -7.64
C PHE A 156 -10.47 -13.13 -8.32
N GLY A 157 -10.19 -14.44 -8.42
CA GLY A 157 -9.06 -14.94 -9.22
C GLY A 157 -9.18 -14.59 -10.70
N ALA A 158 -10.39 -14.67 -11.28
CA ALA A 158 -10.64 -14.29 -12.66
C ALA A 158 -10.47 -12.78 -12.92
N PHE A 159 -10.91 -11.93 -11.98
CA PHE A 159 -10.66 -10.49 -12.00
C PHE A 159 -9.16 -10.19 -12.07
N TRP A 160 -8.39 -10.77 -11.14
CA TRP A 160 -6.95 -10.57 -11.07
C TRP A 160 -6.20 -11.11 -12.29
N GLY A 161 -6.63 -12.25 -12.85
CA GLY A 161 -6.11 -12.76 -14.10
C GLY A 161 -6.34 -11.81 -15.28
N GLU A 162 -7.53 -11.21 -15.40
CA GLU A 162 -7.79 -10.25 -16.47
C GLU A 162 -6.98 -8.96 -16.30
N LEU A 163 -6.95 -8.39 -15.09
CA LEU A 163 -6.19 -7.17 -14.82
C LEU A 163 -4.68 -7.38 -15.07
N ALA A 164 -4.13 -8.49 -14.58
CA ALA A 164 -2.73 -8.82 -14.77
C ALA A 164 -2.37 -9.02 -16.23
N LYS A 165 -3.20 -9.72 -17.01
CA LYS A 165 -2.98 -9.89 -18.44
C LYS A 165 -2.82 -8.56 -19.18
N ARG A 166 -3.58 -7.53 -18.78
CA ARG A 166 -3.54 -6.20 -19.41
C ARG A 166 -2.30 -5.38 -19.01
N PHE A 167 -1.67 -5.69 -17.88
CA PHE A 167 -0.49 -4.99 -17.34
C PHE A 167 0.80 -5.85 -17.30
N ALA A 168 0.78 -7.08 -17.81
CA ALA A 168 1.87 -8.05 -17.67
C ALA A 168 3.22 -7.55 -18.23
N ASP A 169 3.18 -6.74 -19.29
CA ASP A 169 4.38 -6.17 -19.93
C ASP A 169 4.85 -4.87 -19.25
N ASN A 170 4.10 -4.34 -18.29
CA ASN A 170 4.49 -3.15 -17.55
C ASN A 170 5.24 -3.55 -16.27
N GLU A 171 6.57 -3.66 -16.38
CA GLU A 171 7.48 -4.07 -15.31
C GLU A 171 7.43 -3.19 -14.05
N LYS A 172 6.87 -1.97 -14.17
CA LYS A 172 6.75 -1.00 -13.06
C LYS A 172 5.38 -1.04 -12.37
N VAL A 173 4.51 -1.95 -12.78
CA VAL A 173 3.26 -2.22 -12.07
C VAL A 173 3.50 -3.25 -10.97
N ILE A 174 3.00 -2.95 -9.78
CA ILE A 174 2.93 -3.82 -8.61
C ILE A 174 1.45 -4.13 -8.36
N PHE A 175 1.12 -5.40 -8.14
CA PHE A 175 -0.26 -5.83 -7.87
C PHE A 175 -0.50 -5.88 -6.36
N GLY A 176 -1.22 -4.88 -5.82
CA GLY A 176 -1.71 -4.91 -4.44
C GLY A 176 -3.03 -5.65 -4.38
N LEU A 177 -3.06 -6.82 -3.75
CA LEU A 177 -4.17 -7.76 -3.97
C LEU A 177 -5.53 -7.25 -3.47
N MET A 178 -5.54 -6.49 -2.37
CA MET A 178 -6.76 -5.95 -1.75
C MET A 178 -6.38 -4.95 -0.65
N ASN A 179 -7.12 -3.86 -0.54
CA ASN A 179 -7.05 -3.01 0.65
C ASN A 179 -7.70 -3.69 1.85
N GLU A 180 -7.00 -3.78 2.98
CA GLU A 180 -7.51 -4.05 4.32
C GLU A 180 -8.66 -5.09 4.45
N PRO A 181 -8.46 -6.38 4.12
CA PRO A 181 -9.40 -7.42 4.53
C PRO A 181 -9.66 -7.39 6.06
N HIS A 182 -10.93 -7.44 6.46
CA HIS A 182 -11.33 -7.42 7.87
C HIS A 182 -12.67 -8.15 8.12
N ASP A 183 -12.90 -8.53 9.38
CA ASP A 183 -14.14 -9.18 9.86
C ASP A 183 -14.57 -10.37 8.98
N MET A 184 -13.59 -11.20 8.61
CA MET A 184 -13.79 -12.41 7.82
C MET A 184 -12.91 -13.54 8.36
N PRO A 185 -13.20 -14.83 8.06
CA PRO A 185 -12.29 -15.92 8.43
C PRO A 185 -10.93 -15.79 7.72
N SER A 186 -9.82 -15.95 8.44
CA SER A 186 -8.48 -15.86 7.82
C SER A 186 -8.22 -16.98 6.82
N SER A 187 -8.90 -18.13 6.96
CA SER A 187 -8.89 -19.21 5.96
C SER A 187 -9.53 -18.81 4.63
N LEU A 188 -10.61 -18.02 4.66
CA LEU A 188 -11.26 -17.50 3.47
C LEU A 188 -10.41 -16.40 2.81
N ASN A 189 -9.79 -15.53 3.62
CA ASN A 189 -8.86 -14.53 3.11
C ASN A 189 -7.69 -15.20 2.38
N LEU A 190 -7.09 -16.24 2.98
CA LEU A 190 -6.04 -17.03 2.34
C LEU A 190 -6.48 -17.61 0.99
N ALA A 191 -7.69 -18.20 0.92
CA ALA A 191 -8.22 -18.77 -0.31
C ALA A 191 -8.41 -17.72 -1.41
N ASN A 192 -8.94 -16.53 -1.06
CA ASN A 192 -9.12 -15.43 -2.01
C ASN A 192 -7.78 -14.91 -2.53
N LEU A 193 -6.82 -14.67 -1.64
CA LEU A 193 -5.49 -14.19 -1.99
C LEU A 193 -4.73 -15.21 -2.87
N GLN A 194 -4.82 -16.51 -2.55
CA GLN A 194 -4.22 -17.55 -3.39
C GLN A 194 -4.87 -17.61 -4.78
N ALA A 195 -6.20 -17.50 -4.88
CA ALA A 195 -6.88 -17.46 -6.16
C ALA A 195 -6.47 -16.25 -7.02
N ALA A 196 -6.21 -15.10 -6.40
CA ALA A 196 -5.66 -13.93 -7.07
C ALA A 196 -4.24 -14.19 -7.60
N ILE A 197 -3.33 -14.72 -6.77
CA ILE A 197 -1.96 -15.07 -7.18
C ILE A 197 -1.98 -16.06 -8.34
N ASP A 198 -2.76 -17.14 -8.22
CA ASP A 198 -2.88 -18.16 -9.27
C ASP A 198 -3.43 -17.56 -10.56
N GLY A 199 -4.45 -16.71 -10.46
CA GLY A 199 -5.03 -15.97 -11.58
C GLY A 199 -4.00 -15.11 -12.29
N ILE A 200 -3.23 -14.31 -11.54
CA ILE A 200 -2.13 -13.47 -12.06
C ILE A 200 -1.09 -14.33 -12.76
N ARG A 201 -0.54 -15.33 -12.07
CA ARG A 201 0.58 -16.13 -12.59
C ARG A 201 0.19 -16.98 -13.79
N LYS A 202 -1.06 -17.42 -13.90
CA LYS A 202 -1.60 -18.13 -15.08
C LYS A 202 -1.52 -17.30 -16.37
N THR A 203 -1.46 -15.97 -16.27
CA THR A 203 -1.30 -15.08 -17.45
C THR A 203 0.14 -15.01 -17.97
N GLY A 204 1.12 -15.46 -17.17
CA GLY A 204 2.55 -15.23 -17.43
C GLY A 204 3.11 -13.94 -16.82
N ALA A 205 2.28 -13.11 -16.18
CA ALA A 205 2.73 -11.87 -15.53
C ALA A 205 3.76 -12.15 -14.42
N LYS A 206 4.88 -11.43 -14.48
CA LYS A 206 6.03 -11.56 -13.55
C LYS A 206 6.12 -10.45 -12.50
N ASN A 207 5.18 -9.51 -12.55
CA ASN A 207 5.08 -8.37 -11.64
C ASN A 207 5.18 -8.80 -10.18
N LEU A 208 5.75 -7.93 -9.35
CA LEU A 208 5.68 -8.05 -7.91
C LEU A 208 4.22 -8.04 -7.45
N ILE A 209 3.88 -8.96 -6.56
CA ILE A 209 2.59 -9.00 -5.88
C ILE A 209 2.82 -8.59 -4.42
N ILE A 210 1.95 -7.77 -3.86
CA ILE A 210 1.89 -7.49 -2.43
C ILE A 210 0.55 -7.97 -1.87
N THR A 211 0.60 -8.70 -0.75
CA THR A 211 -0.57 -9.34 -0.16
C THR A 211 -0.87 -8.80 1.23
N PRO A 212 -2.10 -8.35 1.51
CA PRO A 212 -2.49 -7.96 2.85
C PRO A 212 -2.71 -9.17 3.75
N GLY A 213 -2.79 -8.91 5.05
CA GLY A 213 -3.38 -9.78 6.05
C GLY A 213 -4.91 -9.59 6.17
N ASN A 214 -5.49 -10.24 7.17
CA ASN A 214 -6.79 -9.88 7.75
C ASN A 214 -6.58 -8.79 8.82
N SER A 215 -7.65 -8.41 9.54
CA SER A 215 -7.59 -7.39 10.61
C SER A 215 -6.93 -6.09 10.14
N TRP A 216 -7.39 -5.58 8.99
CA TRP A 216 -6.92 -4.31 8.40
C TRP A 216 -5.44 -4.33 8.00
N SER A 217 -4.85 -5.52 7.87
CA SER A 217 -3.41 -5.67 7.59
C SER A 217 -2.49 -4.96 8.59
N GLY A 218 -2.97 -4.74 9.83
CA GLY A 218 -2.26 -3.98 10.86
C GLY A 218 -0.96 -4.62 11.31
N GLY A 219 0.17 -3.91 11.20
CA GLY A 219 1.48 -4.40 11.63
C GLY A 219 1.54 -4.71 13.13
N HIS A 220 0.96 -3.83 13.96
CA HIS A 220 0.83 -3.98 15.41
C HIS A 220 0.08 -5.25 15.85
N TYR A 221 -0.77 -5.80 14.98
CA TYR A 221 -1.62 -6.97 15.27
C TYR A 221 -1.20 -8.24 14.51
N TRP A 222 -0.16 -8.17 13.67
CA TRP A 222 0.18 -9.24 12.73
C TRP A 222 0.37 -10.62 13.36
N THR A 223 1.03 -10.66 14.52
CA THR A 223 1.32 -11.89 15.28
C THR A 223 0.37 -12.09 16.47
N LYS A 224 -0.68 -11.27 16.58
CA LYS A 224 -1.71 -11.31 17.62
C LYS A 224 -2.99 -11.94 17.05
N GLY A 225 -3.92 -12.34 17.93
CA GLY A 225 -5.20 -12.95 17.52
C GLY A 225 -5.25 -14.48 17.57
N GLY A 226 -4.25 -15.13 18.17
CA GLY A 226 -4.26 -16.59 18.39
C GLY A 226 -4.30 -17.36 17.08
N ALA A 227 -5.30 -18.22 16.90
CA ALA A 227 -5.44 -19.05 15.69
C ALA A 227 -5.68 -18.21 14.41
N GLU A 228 -6.27 -17.02 14.53
CA GLU A 228 -6.58 -16.16 13.39
C GLU A 228 -5.46 -15.16 13.05
N ALA A 229 -4.35 -15.15 13.81
CA ALA A 229 -3.23 -14.25 13.57
C ALA A 229 -2.71 -14.33 12.12
N ASN A 230 -2.46 -13.18 11.49
CA ASN A 230 -1.99 -13.10 10.10
C ASN A 230 -0.73 -13.95 9.87
N SER A 231 0.18 -13.98 10.84
CA SER A 231 1.40 -14.79 10.82
C SER A 231 1.16 -16.29 10.60
N ASN A 232 0.01 -16.82 11.00
CA ASN A 232 -0.35 -18.23 10.84
C ASN A 232 -0.91 -18.57 9.45
N TRP A 233 -1.30 -17.55 8.68
CA TRP A 233 -2.03 -17.71 7.43
C TRP A 233 -1.24 -17.22 6.23
N ILE A 234 -0.67 -16.00 6.29
CA ILE A 234 -0.04 -15.36 5.12
C ILE A 234 1.20 -16.13 4.63
N GLN A 235 1.96 -16.76 5.53
CA GLN A 235 3.09 -17.63 5.14
C GLN A 235 2.69 -18.86 4.31
N LYS A 236 1.40 -19.22 4.24
CA LYS A 236 0.91 -20.37 3.49
C LYS A 236 0.65 -20.05 2.01
N LEU A 237 0.68 -18.78 1.62
CA LEU A 237 0.55 -18.37 0.22
C LEU A 237 1.73 -18.87 -0.59
N VAL A 238 1.45 -19.31 -1.82
CA VAL A 238 2.47 -19.82 -2.74
C VAL A 238 2.46 -18.98 -4.00
N ASP A 239 3.54 -18.25 -4.23
CA ASP A 239 3.87 -17.66 -5.53
C ASP A 239 4.96 -18.51 -6.21
N PRO A 240 4.68 -19.16 -7.36
CA PRO A 240 5.69 -19.94 -8.09
C PRO A 240 6.92 -19.13 -8.52
N LEU A 241 6.79 -17.80 -8.63
CA LEU A 241 7.91 -16.92 -8.99
C LEU A 241 8.67 -16.39 -7.78
N LYS A 242 8.19 -16.63 -6.56
CA LYS A 242 8.76 -16.10 -5.31
C LYS A 242 8.96 -14.57 -5.35
N ASN A 243 8.05 -13.86 -6.01
CA ASN A 243 8.04 -12.40 -6.12
C ASN A 243 6.78 -11.85 -5.45
N LEU A 244 6.63 -12.21 -4.17
CA LEU A 244 5.51 -11.88 -3.29
C LEU A 244 6.04 -11.23 -2.00
N ALA A 245 5.54 -10.05 -1.67
CA ALA A 245 5.81 -9.37 -0.41
C ALA A 245 4.53 -9.17 0.41
N VAL A 246 4.68 -8.92 1.70
CA VAL A 246 3.58 -8.61 2.61
C VAL A 246 3.22 -7.13 2.51
N ASP A 247 1.94 -6.81 2.50
CA ASP A 247 1.43 -5.45 2.57
C ASP A 247 0.95 -5.15 3.99
N ILE A 248 1.50 -4.13 4.64
CA ILE A 248 1.22 -3.77 6.03
C ILE A 248 0.68 -2.34 6.07
N HIS A 249 -0.32 -2.12 6.90
CA HIS A 249 -0.80 -0.79 7.26
C HIS A 249 -0.47 -0.53 8.73
N GLU A 250 -0.09 0.70 9.07
CA GLU A 250 0.22 1.06 10.45
C GLU A 250 0.04 2.57 10.69
N TYR A 251 -0.96 2.91 11.51
CA TYR A 251 -1.11 4.26 12.05
C TYR A 251 -0.59 4.35 13.48
N LEU A 252 -0.32 5.58 13.92
CA LEU A 252 0.38 5.87 15.16
C LEU A 252 -0.54 6.45 16.24
N ASP A 253 -1.82 6.55 15.94
CA ASP A 253 -2.85 7.10 16.82
C ASP A 253 -3.43 6.06 17.77
N GLU A 254 -4.26 6.50 18.72
CA GLU A 254 -4.62 5.76 19.94
C GLU A 254 -5.10 4.32 19.71
N ASP A 255 -5.80 4.05 18.61
CA ASP A 255 -6.35 2.76 18.24
C ASP A 255 -5.89 2.24 16.88
N PHE A 256 -4.82 2.82 16.31
CA PHE A 256 -4.23 2.46 15.02
C PHE A 256 -5.15 2.66 13.80
N SER A 257 -6.27 3.35 13.94
CA SER A 257 -7.24 3.58 12.86
C SER A 257 -6.85 4.70 11.91
N GLY A 258 -5.92 5.57 12.31
CA GLY A 258 -5.68 6.85 11.64
C GLY A 258 -6.84 7.83 11.82
N GLY A 259 -7.75 7.58 12.76
CA GLY A 259 -8.95 8.40 13.03
C GLY A 259 -8.74 9.53 14.03
N HIS A 260 -7.61 9.55 14.76
CA HIS A 260 -7.37 10.49 15.84
C HIS A 260 -6.20 11.43 15.58
N LEU A 261 -6.31 12.66 16.10
CA LEU A 261 -5.28 13.68 15.94
C LEU A 261 -3.96 13.32 16.63
N ALA A 262 -4.01 12.71 17.81
CA ALA A 262 -2.84 12.46 18.64
C ALA A 262 -2.15 11.13 18.25
N CYS A 263 -0.81 11.16 18.11
CA CYS A 263 -0.03 9.94 18.01
C CYS A 263 0.47 9.51 19.39
N THR A 264 0.20 8.26 19.75
CA THR A 264 0.52 7.66 21.05
C THR A 264 1.13 6.26 20.92
N GLN A 265 1.24 5.74 19.71
CA GLN A 265 1.70 4.38 19.42
C GLN A 265 3.13 4.38 18.88
N GLU A 266 4.07 3.87 19.68
CA GLU A 266 5.47 3.80 19.31
C GLU A 266 5.72 2.77 18.18
N PRO A 267 6.17 3.18 16.98
CA PRO A 267 6.25 2.30 15.81
C PRO A 267 7.20 1.13 16.01
N ALA A 268 8.38 1.36 16.60
CA ALA A 268 9.38 0.32 16.79
C ALA A 268 8.88 -0.83 17.70
N LYS A 269 8.09 -0.49 18.72
CA LYS A 269 7.49 -1.46 19.64
C LYS A 269 6.37 -2.25 18.95
N ASN A 270 5.52 -1.56 18.21
CA ASN A 270 4.34 -2.17 17.57
C ASN A 270 4.73 -3.04 16.38
N LEU A 271 5.73 -2.62 15.59
CA LEU A 271 6.23 -3.38 14.44
C LEU A 271 7.20 -4.50 14.82
N ALA A 272 7.71 -4.56 16.05
CA ALA A 272 8.69 -5.56 16.47
C ALA A 272 8.25 -7.01 16.20
N GLY A 273 6.97 -7.32 16.47
CA GLY A 273 6.41 -8.65 16.27
C GLY A 273 6.41 -9.07 14.79
N VAL A 274 5.87 -8.21 13.92
CA VAL A 274 5.83 -8.49 12.48
C VAL A 274 7.24 -8.51 11.87
N THR A 275 8.13 -7.61 12.28
CA THR A 275 9.53 -7.62 11.82
C THR A 275 10.24 -8.91 12.18
N ALA A 276 10.07 -9.41 13.41
CA ALA A 276 10.67 -10.68 13.83
C ALA A 276 10.12 -11.87 13.00
N TRP A 277 8.81 -11.87 12.74
CA TRP A 277 8.18 -12.90 11.90
C TRP A 277 8.65 -12.83 10.43
N LEU A 278 8.81 -11.63 9.87
CA LEU A 278 9.36 -11.44 8.52
C LEU A 278 10.80 -11.99 8.44
N LYS A 279 11.63 -11.71 9.45
CA LYS A 279 13.01 -12.24 9.57
C LYS A 279 13.04 -13.76 9.60
N GLU A 280 12.25 -14.36 10.49
CA GLU A 280 12.19 -15.81 10.67
C GLU A 280 11.78 -16.53 9.38
N ASN A 281 10.83 -15.95 8.64
CA ASN A 281 10.27 -16.54 7.42
C ASN A 281 10.96 -16.07 6.14
N LYS A 282 11.98 -15.21 6.24
CA LYS A 282 12.72 -14.63 5.10
C LYS A 282 11.81 -13.93 4.10
N LEU A 283 10.79 -13.23 4.61
CA LEU A 283 9.82 -12.48 3.83
C LEU A 283 10.20 -11.00 3.78
N LYS A 284 9.72 -10.31 2.74
CA LYS A 284 9.83 -8.87 2.57
C LYS A 284 8.46 -8.22 2.68
N ALA A 285 8.43 -6.95 3.05
CA ALA A 285 7.19 -6.20 3.28
C ALA A 285 7.26 -4.78 2.72
N PHE A 286 6.08 -4.26 2.40
CA PHE A 286 5.82 -2.84 2.27
C PHE A 286 5.00 -2.36 3.46
N ILE A 287 5.17 -1.10 3.87
CA ILE A 287 4.14 -0.40 4.65
C ILE A 287 3.43 0.58 3.72
N THR A 288 2.27 0.19 3.17
CA THR A 288 1.63 0.98 2.11
C THR A 288 0.61 2.01 2.60
N GLU A 289 0.29 2.01 3.89
CA GLU A 289 -0.47 3.09 4.52
C GLU A 289 0.08 3.40 5.92
N PHE A 290 0.39 4.68 6.12
CA PHE A 290 0.71 5.28 7.42
C PHE A 290 0.50 6.80 7.32
N GLY A 291 0.26 7.44 8.47
CA GLY A 291 0.01 8.87 8.54
C GLY A 291 0.10 9.42 9.95
N GLY A 292 0.11 10.75 10.06
CA GLY A 292 0.16 11.48 11.32
C GLY A 292 -0.22 12.94 11.13
N SER A 293 -0.60 13.61 12.23
CA SER A 293 -0.95 15.03 12.25
C SER A 293 0.25 15.92 12.56
N ASN A 294 0.11 17.24 12.46
CA ASN A 294 1.16 18.20 12.81
C ASN A 294 1.32 18.45 14.33
N THR A 295 1.16 17.41 15.14
CA THR A 295 1.53 17.46 16.56
C THR A 295 2.99 17.06 16.74
N THR A 296 3.64 17.58 17.78
CA THR A 296 5.04 17.23 18.09
C THR A 296 5.25 15.73 18.24
N ALA A 297 4.30 15.02 18.86
CA ALA A 297 4.37 13.57 19.04
C ALA A 297 4.31 12.84 17.69
N CYS A 298 3.37 13.20 16.82
CA CYS A 298 3.27 12.60 15.49
C CYS A 298 4.49 12.87 14.63
N VAL A 299 5.03 14.09 14.63
CA VAL A 299 6.25 14.42 13.89
C VAL A 299 7.43 13.56 14.34
N THR A 300 7.60 13.37 15.65
CA THR A 300 8.64 12.48 16.19
C THR A 300 8.39 11.03 15.78
N MET A 301 7.21 10.49 16.03
CA MET A 301 6.92 9.07 15.77
C MET A 301 6.92 8.74 14.27
N LEU A 302 6.55 9.67 13.38
CA LEU A 302 6.69 9.48 11.93
C LEU A 302 8.16 9.39 11.51
N ASN A 303 9.04 10.22 12.09
CA ASN A 303 10.48 10.09 11.86
C ASN A 303 10.98 8.72 12.34
N ASP A 304 10.58 8.31 13.55
CA ASP A 304 10.98 7.03 14.14
C ASP A 304 10.48 5.85 13.30
N MET A 305 9.29 5.93 12.73
CA MET A 305 8.71 4.89 11.86
C MET A 305 9.49 4.75 10.54
N LEU A 306 9.79 5.89 9.89
CA LEU A 306 10.56 5.91 8.64
C LEU A 306 12.00 5.43 8.86
N ASP A 307 12.61 5.80 9.99
CA ASP A 307 13.92 5.30 10.39
C ASP A 307 13.87 3.81 10.74
N TYR A 308 12.81 3.35 11.40
CA TYR A 308 12.62 1.93 11.71
C TYR A 308 12.56 1.08 10.44
N MET A 309 11.78 1.47 9.43
CA MET A 309 11.75 0.79 8.14
C MET A 309 13.13 0.82 7.47
N SER A 310 13.81 1.97 7.48
CA SER A 310 15.14 2.14 6.89
C SER A 310 16.27 1.40 7.62
N ASN A 311 16.02 0.91 8.85
CA ASN A 311 16.98 0.15 9.65
C ASN A 311 16.70 -1.37 9.64
N ASN A 312 15.63 -1.82 8.97
CA ASN A 312 15.24 -3.23 8.92
C ASN A 312 15.08 -3.68 7.46
N GLU A 313 15.95 -4.58 7.00
CA GLU A 313 16.02 -5.03 5.60
C GLU A 313 14.77 -5.77 5.10
N GLU A 314 13.87 -6.13 6.00
CA GLU A 314 12.59 -6.75 5.67
C GLU A 314 11.66 -5.76 4.96
N TYR A 315 11.78 -4.46 5.26
CA TYR A 315 10.98 -3.42 4.62
C TYR A 315 11.67 -2.93 3.36
N ILE A 316 10.99 -3.11 2.22
CA ILE A 316 11.52 -2.80 0.89
C ILE A 316 10.83 -1.59 0.24
N GLY A 317 9.71 -1.16 0.80
CA GLY A 317 9.08 0.08 0.37
C GLY A 317 7.96 0.57 1.25
N TRP A 318 7.51 1.79 0.96
CA TRP A 318 6.43 2.44 1.71
C TRP A 318 5.68 3.49 0.88
N THR A 319 4.41 3.72 1.23
CA THR A 319 3.62 4.85 0.73
C THR A 319 2.90 5.55 1.88
N ALA A 320 3.04 6.88 1.97
CA ALA A 320 2.31 7.68 2.94
C ALA A 320 0.85 7.90 2.50
N TRP A 321 -0.09 7.90 3.45
CA TRP A 321 -1.51 8.12 3.21
C TRP A 321 -1.92 9.57 3.57
N ALA A 322 -2.44 10.39 2.66
CA ALA A 322 -2.51 10.21 1.21
C ALA A 322 -2.47 11.57 0.47
N ALA A 323 -2.07 11.52 -0.81
CA ALA A 323 -2.29 12.56 -1.81
C ALA A 323 -3.55 12.22 -2.64
N GLY A 324 -3.76 12.95 -3.74
CA GLY A 324 -4.89 12.72 -4.64
C GLY A 324 -5.70 13.99 -4.90
N PRO A 325 -6.30 14.12 -6.10
CA PRO A 325 -6.84 15.39 -6.58
C PRO A 325 -8.10 15.87 -5.85
N PHE A 326 -8.88 14.98 -5.24
CA PHE A 326 -10.26 15.29 -4.79
C PHE A 326 -10.44 15.37 -3.28
N TRP A 327 -9.35 15.45 -2.51
CA TRP A 327 -9.45 15.71 -1.07
C TRP A 327 -10.03 17.10 -0.77
N GLY A 328 -9.75 18.10 -1.61
CA GLY A 328 -10.06 19.49 -1.27
C GLY A 328 -9.45 19.83 0.10
N PRO A 329 -10.23 20.37 1.06
CA PRO A 329 -9.75 20.62 2.41
C PRO A 329 -9.83 19.39 3.33
N ASN A 330 -10.43 18.28 2.91
CA ASN A 330 -10.56 17.10 3.75
C ASN A 330 -9.21 16.47 4.08
N SER A 331 -9.14 15.86 5.26
CA SER A 331 -7.95 15.16 5.76
C SER A 331 -8.08 13.66 5.49
N PRO A 332 -7.04 13.00 4.95
CA PRO A 332 -7.03 11.56 4.71
C PRO A 332 -6.97 10.71 5.98
N CYS A 333 -6.39 11.26 7.04
CA CYS A 333 -6.25 10.60 8.33
C CYS A 333 -5.88 11.65 9.41
N CYS A 334 -5.70 11.16 10.63
CA CYS A 334 -5.07 11.80 11.77
C CYS A 334 -5.63 13.18 12.07
N THR A 335 -6.94 13.26 12.25
CA THR A 335 -7.68 14.51 12.43
C THR A 335 -8.58 14.49 13.67
N ASP A 336 -8.94 15.66 14.18
CA ASP A 336 -9.98 15.89 15.20
C ASP A 336 -11.31 16.35 14.55
N GLN A 337 -11.64 15.78 13.39
CA GLN A 337 -12.74 16.19 12.50
C GLN A 337 -12.52 17.54 11.81
N LYS A 338 -11.40 18.22 12.04
CA LYS A 338 -11.01 19.37 11.23
C LYS A 338 -10.44 18.95 9.87
N GLN A 339 -10.49 19.89 8.96
CA GLN A 339 -10.12 19.74 7.57
C GLN A 339 -8.75 20.39 7.34
N TYR A 340 -7.70 19.58 7.40
CA TYR A 340 -6.29 19.97 7.30
C TYR A 340 -5.73 19.80 5.88
N GLY A 341 -6.57 19.45 4.91
CA GLY A 341 -6.14 19.05 3.56
C GLY A 341 -5.35 17.75 3.56
N SER A 342 -4.90 17.35 2.37
CA SER A 342 -4.13 16.11 2.15
C SER A 342 -2.63 16.36 1.90
N LEU A 343 -1.91 15.28 1.57
CA LEU A 343 -0.53 15.32 1.10
C LEU A 343 -0.42 15.73 -0.39
N GLU A 344 -1.53 16.06 -1.06
CA GLU A 344 -1.51 16.51 -2.46
C GLU A 344 -0.77 17.86 -2.57
N PRO A 345 0.22 18.00 -3.47
CA PRO A 345 0.89 19.27 -3.68
C PRO A 345 -0.09 20.39 -4.06
N GLY A 346 -0.12 21.46 -3.28
CA GLY A 346 -1.05 22.58 -3.49
C GLY A 346 -2.37 22.49 -2.70
N SER A 347 -2.59 21.38 -1.99
CA SER A 347 -3.66 21.23 -0.99
C SER A 347 -3.64 22.34 0.07
N LYS A 348 -4.82 22.65 0.62
CA LYS A 348 -5.03 23.66 1.68
C LYS A 348 -5.96 23.11 2.76
N ALA A 349 -5.74 23.55 3.99
CA ALA A 349 -6.71 23.37 5.06
C ALA A 349 -7.98 24.21 4.79
N ALA A 350 -9.09 23.89 5.45
CA ALA A 350 -10.37 24.59 5.27
C ALA A 350 -10.31 26.08 5.65
N ASP A 351 -9.40 26.46 6.55
CA ASP A 351 -9.17 27.85 6.94
C ASP A 351 -8.25 28.62 5.97
N GLY A 352 -7.85 27.99 4.86
CA GLY A 352 -6.90 28.52 3.87
C GLY A 352 -5.44 28.41 4.30
N GLY A 353 -5.17 27.83 5.47
CA GLY A 353 -3.84 27.62 6.03
C GLY A 353 -3.05 26.48 5.38
N PRO A 354 -1.84 26.20 5.92
CA PRO A 354 -0.99 25.11 5.49
C PRO A 354 -1.70 23.74 5.59
N SER A 355 -1.53 22.89 4.60
CA SER A 355 -2.10 21.53 4.61
C SER A 355 -1.17 20.48 5.23
N LEU A 356 -1.60 19.21 5.27
CA LEU A 356 -0.71 18.10 5.61
C LEU A 356 0.48 17.98 4.65
N TYR A 357 0.36 18.39 3.39
CA TYR A 357 1.52 18.52 2.52
C TYR A 357 2.55 19.51 3.09
N ASP A 358 2.10 20.68 3.54
CA ASP A 358 2.99 21.72 4.07
C ASP A 358 3.55 21.37 5.46
N THR A 359 2.78 20.65 6.27
CA THR A 359 3.05 20.43 7.69
C THR A 359 3.58 19.04 8.04
N ILE A 360 3.41 18.05 7.16
CA ILE A 360 3.85 16.67 7.37
C ILE A 360 4.75 16.20 6.23
N TRP A 361 4.32 16.35 4.98
CA TRP A 361 5.12 15.87 3.84
C TRP A 361 6.46 16.62 3.73
N LEU A 362 6.43 17.95 3.64
CA LEU A 362 7.63 18.77 3.45
C LEU A 362 8.63 18.70 4.63
N PRO A 363 8.20 18.82 5.90
CA PRO A 363 9.15 18.82 7.01
C PRO A 363 9.58 17.41 7.47
N VAL A 364 8.77 16.37 7.23
CA VAL A 364 9.03 15.03 7.76
C VAL A 364 9.27 14.01 6.64
N ILE A 365 8.21 13.62 5.92
CA ILE A 365 8.26 12.44 5.04
C ILE A 365 9.26 12.64 3.89
N SER A 366 9.21 13.80 3.22
CA SER A 366 10.12 14.09 2.09
C SER A 366 11.60 14.11 2.49
N LYS A 367 11.92 14.34 3.78
CA LYS A 367 13.29 14.30 4.30
C LYS A 367 13.82 12.89 4.50
N LYS A 368 12.93 11.91 4.54
CA LYS A 368 13.24 10.49 4.70
C LYS A 368 13.15 9.70 3.39
N VAL A 369 12.83 10.35 2.27
CA VAL A 369 12.94 9.73 0.95
C VAL A 369 14.42 9.39 0.69
N PRO A 370 14.76 8.11 0.42
CA PRO A 370 16.14 7.72 0.16
C PRO A 370 16.74 8.48 -1.04
N ALA A 371 18.01 8.86 -0.93
CA ALA A 371 18.73 9.55 -2.00
C ALA A 371 18.93 8.70 -3.26
N LYS A 372 18.87 7.37 -3.11
CA LYS A 372 18.90 6.40 -4.20
C LYS A 372 17.75 5.43 -4.03
N LEU A 373 17.02 5.21 -5.12
CA LEU A 373 15.89 4.29 -5.20
C LEU A 373 16.04 3.44 -6.46
N GLN A 374 15.26 2.38 -6.60
CA GLN A 374 15.22 1.63 -7.85
C GLN A 374 14.43 2.43 -8.88
N TRP A 375 15.04 2.85 -9.99
CA TRP A 375 14.34 3.59 -11.06
C TRP A 375 14.15 2.80 -12.35
N SER A 376 14.90 1.71 -12.51
CA SER A 376 14.93 0.88 -13.70
C SER A 376 14.67 -0.59 -13.38
N GLY A 377 14.23 -1.32 -14.40
CA GLY A 377 13.93 -2.74 -14.32
C GLY A 377 12.60 -3.06 -13.61
N PRO A 378 12.31 -4.36 -13.46
CA PRO A 378 11.09 -4.83 -12.82
C PRO A 378 11.10 -4.66 -11.30
N ALA A 379 9.92 -4.37 -10.75
CA ALA A 379 9.73 -4.43 -9.30
C ALA A 379 9.96 -5.86 -8.79
N SER A 380 10.74 -6.02 -7.72
CA SER A 380 10.98 -7.33 -7.12
C SER A 380 11.22 -7.28 -5.61
N VAL A 381 10.99 -8.40 -4.93
CA VAL A 381 11.31 -8.55 -3.50
C VAL A 381 12.80 -8.40 -3.19
N ASN A 382 13.67 -8.62 -4.17
CA ASN A 382 15.11 -8.45 -4.05
C ASN A 382 15.57 -7.06 -4.51
N GLY A 383 14.65 -6.22 -4.97
CA GLY A 383 14.91 -4.93 -5.58
C GLY A 383 15.72 -5.02 -6.87
N GLY A 384 16.50 -3.97 -7.13
CA GLY A 384 17.32 -3.79 -8.30
C GLY A 384 18.42 -2.75 -8.05
N GLU A 385 19.03 -2.24 -9.12
CA GLU A 385 20.04 -1.18 -9.00
C GLU A 385 19.44 0.09 -8.40
N LEU A 386 20.10 0.63 -7.37
CA LEU A 386 19.72 1.90 -6.75
C LEU A 386 20.47 3.05 -7.41
N THR A 387 19.73 3.99 -7.99
CA THR A 387 20.29 5.18 -8.61
C THR A 387 19.70 6.44 -8.01
N SER A 388 20.44 7.55 -8.07
CA SER A 388 19.83 8.87 -7.99
C SER A 388 18.99 9.09 -9.26
N ARG A 389 17.88 9.81 -9.12
CA ARG A 389 17.03 10.17 -10.28
C ARG A 389 17.58 11.36 -11.04
#